data_AF-A0AAW0W6T7-F1
#
_entry.id   AF-A0AAW0W6T7-F1
#
_cell.length_a   1.000
_cell.length_b   1.000
_cell.length_c   1.000
_cell.angle_alpha   90.00
_cell.angle_beta   90.00
_cell.angle_gamma   90.00
#
_symmetry.space_group_name_H-M   'P 1'
#
loop_
_entity.id
_entity.type
_entity.pdbx_description
1 polymer ?
#
loop_
_entity_poly.entity_id
_entity_poly.type
_entity_poly.pdbx_seq_one_letter_code
_entity_poly.pdbx_strand_id
1 'polypeptide(L)'
;GSPVASVVWVQGGRPVDHNSTVQENVVFNSLEVPASCTDLFLPFTCRASNNEVTTPATATYSRNVTCGPVSVRVEASETPLVEGREAEVTCTATGTNPPARIIWYQQGRTVEED
;
A
#
# COMPACT_ATOMS: atom_id res chain seq x y z
N GLY A 1 -31.15 11.82 -0.02
CA GLY A 1 -31.22 12.73 1.14
C GLY A 1 -31.87 14.03 0.70
N SER A 2 -32.35 14.85 1.65
CA SER A 2 -32.77 16.22 1.36
C SER A 2 -31.99 17.16 2.30
N PRO A 3 -31.22 18.12 1.78
CA PRO A 3 -30.92 18.36 0.36
C PRO A 3 -30.12 17.21 -0.29
N VAL A 4 -29.94 17.26 -1.61
CA VAL A 4 -29.17 16.28 -2.38
C VAL A 4 -27.74 16.20 -1.84
N ALA A 5 -27.24 14.98 -1.66
CA ALA A 5 -25.89 14.74 -1.13
C ALA A 5 -24.82 15.07 -2.18
N SER A 6 -23.65 15.51 -1.74
CA SER A 6 -22.41 15.37 -2.50
C SER A 6 -21.70 14.07 -2.11
N VAL A 7 -21.06 13.40 -3.07
CA VAL A 7 -20.30 12.16 -2.83
C VAL A 7 -18.85 12.36 -3.25
N VAL A 8 -17.93 12.26 -2.29
CA VAL A 8 -16.50 12.57 -2.46
C VAL A 8 -15.67 11.37 -2.03
N TRP A 9 -14.63 11.05 -2.79
CA TRP A 9 -13.60 10.10 -2.37
C TRP A 9 -12.51 10.81 -1.58
N VAL A 10 -12.13 10.22 -0.45
CA VAL A 10 -11.12 10.74 0.47
C VAL A 10 -10.09 9.65 0.75
N GLN A 11 -8.80 9.97 0.70
CA GLN A 11 -7.70 9.08 1.09
C GLN A 11 -6.73 9.84 1.98
N GLY A 12 -6.32 9.27 3.12
CA GLY A 12 -5.42 9.95 4.06
C GLY A 12 -5.95 11.30 4.58
N GLY A 13 -7.27 11.45 4.68
CA GLY A 13 -7.94 12.69 5.10
C GLY A 13 -8.04 13.78 4.04
N ARG A 14 -7.57 13.53 2.80
CA ARG A 14 -7.63 14.49 1.68
C ARG A 14 -8.63 14.03 0.61
N PRO A 15 -9.41 14.93 0.01
CA PRO A 15 -10.24 14.60 -1.15
C PRO A 15 -9.34 14.19 -2.32
N VAL A 16 -9.61 13.02 -2.90
CA VAL A 16 -8.94 12.53 -4.13
C VAL A 16 -9.83 12.70 -5.37
N ASP A 17 -11.14 12.68 -5.18
CA ASP A 17 -12.09 13.04 -6.24
C ASP A 17 -13.39 13.62 -5.65
N HIS A 18 -13.91 14.66 -6.29
CA HIS A 18 -15.12 15.39 -5.92
C HIS A 18 -16.23 15.31 -6.98
N ASN A 19 -15.98 14.66 -8.11
CA ASN A 19 -16.88 14.64 -9.25
C ASN A 19 -17.99 13.59 -9.06
N SER A 20 -19.02 13.95 -8.29
CA SER A 20 -20.23 13.13 -8.17
C SER A 20 -21.20 13.37 -9.32
N THR A 21 -21.77 12.30 -9.85
CA THR A 21 -22.84 12.33 -10.84
C THR A 21 -24.17 12.09 -10.15
N VAL A 22 -25.18 12.90 -10.50
CA VAL A 22 -26.57 12.69 -10.11
C VAL A 22 -27.28 12.01 -11.28
N GLN A 23 -27.81 10.81 -11.04
CA GLN A 23 -28.63 10.10 -12.02
C GLN A 23 -29.93 9.68 -11.35
N GLU A 24 -31.04 10.19 -11.89
CA GLU A 24 -32.38 10.06 -11.31
C GLU A 24 -32.39 10.53 -9.84
N ASN A 25 -32.50 9.58 -8.90
CA ASN A 25 -32.58 9.83 -7.47
C ASN A 25 -31.34 9.31 -6.69
N VAL A 26 -30.27 8.98 -7.41
CA VAL A 26 -29.03 8.44 -6.87
C VAL A 26 -27.88 9.40 -7.20
N VAL A 27 -27.04 9.66 -6.19
CA VAL A 27 -25.77 10.34 -6.37
C VAL A 27 -24.67 9.32 -6.20
N PHE A 28 -23.79 9.20 -7.18
CA PHE A 28 -22.66 8.28 -7.13
C PHE A 28 -21.39 8.95 -7.59
N ASN A 29 -20.27 8.39 -7.16
CA ASN A 29 -18.94 8.82 -7.57
C ASN A 29 -18.10 7.57 -7.85
N SER A 30 -17.53 7.48 -9.05
CA SER A 30 -16.65 6.39 -9.47
C SER A 30 -15.21 6.86 -9.53
N LEU A 31 -14.33 6.20 -8.77
CA LEU A 31 -12.90 6.53 -8.70
C LEU A 31 -12.05 5.54 -9.50
N GLU A 32 -11.31 6.05 -10.46
CA GLU A 32 -10.28 5.30 -11.18
C GLU A 32 -8.89 5.83 -10.80
N VAL A 33 -8.13 5.03 -10.07
CA VAL A 33 -6.76 5.37 -9.62
C VAL A 33 -5.82 4.18 -9.79
N PRO A 34 -4.57 4.42 -10.28
CA PRO A 34 -3.54 3.39 -10.33
C PRO A 34 -3.33 2.75 -8.96
N ALA A 35 -2.96 1.47 -8.94
CA ALA A 35 -2.58 0.81 -7.70
C ALA A 35 -1.20 1.29 -7.23
N SER A 36 -1.09 1.63 -5.95
CA SER A 36 0.16 2.01 -5.31
C SER A 36 0.38 1.24 -4.01
N CYS A 37 1.64 0.99 -3.67
CA CYS A 37 2.00 0.38 -2.38
C CYS A 37 1.60 1.22 -1.17
N THR A 38 1.42 2.52 -1.36
CA THR A 38 0.87 3.41 -0.33
C THR A 38 -0.59 3.07 0.01
N ASP A 39 -1.34 2.46 -0.91
CA ASP A 39 -2.75 2.12 -0.71
C ASP A 39 -2.95 1.03 0.36
N LEU A 40 -1.92 0.22 0.64
CA LEU A 40 -1.93 -0.78 1.73
C LEU A 40 -2.11 -0.15 3.11
N PHE A 41 -1.64 1.09 3.26
CA PHE A 41 -1.63 1.80 4.53
C PHE A 41 -2.66 2.93 4.57
N LEU A 42 -3.29 3.25 3.43
CA LEU A 42 -4.17 4.40 3.28
C LEU A 42 -5.46 3.99 2.55
N PRO A 43 -6.54 3.69 3.28
CA PRO A 43 -7.78 3.25 2.68
C PRO A 43 -8.54 4.39 2.00
N PHE A 44 -9.29 4.06 0.96
CA PHE A 44 -10.21 4.98 0.31
C PHE A 44 -11.52 5.05 1.08
N THR A 45 -12.01 6.24 1.34
CA THR A 45 -13.28 6.48 2.02
C THR A 45 -14.19 7.27 1.10
N CYS A 46 -15.32 6.67 0.73
CA CYS A 46 -16.43 7.35 0.10
C CYS A 46 -17.21 8.10 1.19
N ARG A 47 -17.39 9.41 1.01
CA ARG A 47 -18.08 10.29 1.96
C ARG A 47 -19.26 10.97 1.28
N ALA A 48 -20.46 10.72 1.79
CA ALA A 48 -21.70 11.35 1.34
C ALA A 48 -22.17 12.40 2.36
N SER A 49 -22.34 13.65 1.93
CA SER A 49 -22.78 14.75 2.79
C SER A 49 -23.91 15.56 2.18
N ASN A 50 -24.98 15.80 2.95
CA ASN A 50 -26.09 16.67 2.53
C ASN A 50 -25.86 18.12 2.99
N ASN A 51 -25.12 18.34 4.08
CA ASN A 51 -24.89 19.67 4.65
C ASN A 51 -23.65 19.64 5.57
N GLU A 52 -23.25 20.79 6.09
CA GLU A 52 -22.06 20.91 6.96
C GLU A 52 -22.35 20.70 8.46
N VAL A 53 -23.60 20.42 8.83
CA VAL A 53 -24.05 20.31 10.23
C VAL A 53 -24.14 18.84 10.66
N THR A 54 -24.65 17.98 9.79
CA THR A 54 -24.84 16.55 10.07
C THR A 54 -23.59 15.76 9.74
N THR A 55 -23.31 14.73 10.55
CA THR A 55 -22.23 13.79 10.28
C THR A 55 -22.45 13.11 8.92
N PRO A 56 -21.47 13.15 8.00
CA PRO A 56 -21.60 12.53 6.70
C PRO A 56 -21.61 11.00 6.82
N ALA A 57 -22.33 10.34 5.91
CA ALA A 57 -22.26 8.89 5.79
C ALA A 57 -20.95 8.48 5.10
N THR A 58 -20.31 7.43 5.59
CA THR A 58 -19.01 6.98 5.08
C THR A 58 -18.97 5.48 4.83
N ALA A 59 -18.30 5.08 3.75
CA ALA A 59 -17.93 3.70 3.47
C ALA A 59 -16.47 3.63 3.08
N THR A 60 -15.74 2.61 3.56
CA THR A 60 -14.29 2.50 3.39
C THR A 60 -13.93 1.25 2.59
N TYR A 61 -12.97 1.40 1.69
CA TYR A 61 -12.38 0.33 0.87
C TYR A 61 -10.86 0.33 1.03
N SER A 62 -10.33 -0.80 1.52
CA SER A 62 -8.89 -1.04 1.64
C SER A 62 -8.44 -1.99 0.53
N ARG A 63 -7.47 -1.56 -0.26
CA ARG A 63 -6.94 -2.36 -1.37
C ARG A 63 -5.72 -3.17 -0.88
N ASN A 64 -5.72 -4.47 -1.16
CA ASN A 64 -4.51 -5.28 -0.98
C ASN A 64 -3.69 -5.23 -2.28
N VAL A 65 -2.56 -4.52 -2.25
CA VAL A 65 -1.68 -4.29 -3.40
C VAL A 65 -0.38 -5.09 -3.24
N THR A 66 0.04 -5.78 -4.30
CA THR A 66 1.33 -6.46 -4.33
C THR A 66 2.47 -5.47 -4.52
N CYS A 67 3.47 -5.55 -3.67
CA CYS A 67 4.59 -4.61 -3.56
C CYS A 67 5.92 -5.36 -3.49
N GLY A 68 6.82 -5.01 -4.40
CA GLY A 68 8.23 -5.41 -4.30
C GLY A 68 8.94 -4.72 -3.14
N PRO A 69 10.16 -5.16 -2.79
CA PRO A 69 10.95 -4.54 -1.72
C PRO A 69 11.22 -3.06 -1.99
N VAL A 70 10.93 -2.21 -1.01
CA VAL A 70 11.31 -0.79 -1.03
C VAL A 70 12.82 -0.63 -0.81
N SER A 71 13.42 -1.51 -0.01
CA SER A 71 14.87 -1.54 0.20
C SER A 71 15.38 -2.95 0.46
N VAL A 72 16.64 -3.19 0.10
CA VAL A 72 17.37 -4.44 0.37
C VAL A 72 18.71 -4.08 0.98
N ARG A 73 19.08 -4.74 2.08
CA ARG A 73 20.36 -4.57 2.76
C ARG A 73 21.02 -5.92 2.99
N VAL A 74 22.33 -5.98 2.83
CA VAL A 74 23.15 -7.16 3.08
C VAL A 74 24.20 -6.79 4.11
N GLU A 75 24.24 -7.53 5.20
CA GLU A 75 25.12 -7.30 6.35
C GLU A 75 25.82 -8.61 6.69
N ALA A 76 27.07 -8.54 7.14
CA ALA A 76 27.83 -9.69 7.60
C ALA A 76 28.10 -9.57 9.10
N SER A 77 28.18 -10.70 9.79
CA SER A 77 28.50 -10.76 11.22
C SER A 77 29.88 -10.17 11.55
N GLU A 78 30.81 -10.17 10.59
CA GLU A 78 32.14 -9.59 10.70
C GLU A 78 32.46 -8.74 9.46
N THR A 79 32.98 -7.53 9.67
CA THR A 79 33.49 -6.66 8.60
C THR A 79 34.77 -5.93 9.08
N PRO A 80 35.93 -6.08 8.40
CA PRO A 80 36.16 -6.87 7.18
C PRO A 80 36.12 -8.38 7.44
N LEU A 81 35.79 -9.16 6.41
CA LEU A 81 35.85 -10.62 6.47
C LEU A 81 37.30 -11.09 6.60
N VAL A 82 37.52 -12.10 7.44
CA VAL A 82 38.83 -12.70 7.68
C VAL A 82 38.91 -14.07 7.01
N GLU A 83 39.99 -14.31 6.26
CA GLU A 83 40.23 -15.59 5.61
C GLU A 83 40.26 -16.75 6.61
N GLY A 84 39.61 -17.86 6.25
CA GLY A 84 39.54 -19.08 7.07
C GLY A 84 38.55 -19.03 8.23
N ARG A 85 37.81 -17.93 8.41
CA ARG A 85 36.72 -17.82 9.38
C ARG A 85 35.36 -17.91 8.70
N GLU A 86 34.42 -18.57 9.37
CA GLU A 86 33.02 -18.54 8.98
C GLU A 86 32.40 -17.20 9.38
N ALA A 87 31.57 -16.64 8.49
CA ALA A 87 30.81 -15.43 8.73
C ALA A 87 29.37 -15.65 8.31
N GLU A 88 28.44 -15.19 9.15
CA GLU A 88 27.02 -15.19 8.82
C GLU A 88 26.72 -13.97 7.97
N VAL A 89 25.94 -14.16 6.90
CA VAL A 89 25.51 -13.07 6.02
C VAL A 89 23.99 -13.00 6.04
N THR A 90 23.45 -11.85 6.41
CA THR A 90 22.02 -11.60 6.50
C THR A 90 21.58 -10.68 5.37
N CYS A 91 20.48 -11.03 4.70
CA CYS A 91 19.81 -10.18 3.72
C CYS A 91 18.44 -9.76 4.27
N THR A 92 18.21 -8.45 4.34
CA THR A 92 16.94 -7.90 4.82
C THR A 92 16.25 -7.15 3.68
N ALA A 93 15.06 -7.62 3.28
CA ALA A 93 14.18 -6.94 2.33
C ALA A 93 13.00 -6.29 3.06
N THR A 94 12.86 -4.96 2.94
CA THR A 94 11.84 -4.19 3.67
C THR A 94 10.76 -3.64 2.75
N GLY A 95 9.55 -3.44 3.27
CA GLY A 95 8.45 -2.79 2.53
C GLY A 95 7.82 -3.70 1.47
N THR A 96 7.81 -5.01 1.69
CA THR A 96 7.29 -6.01 0.77
C THR A 96 5.86 -6.39 1.14
N ASN A 97 5.03 -6.70 0.15
CA ASN A 97 3.73 -7.35 0.35
C ASN A 97 3.41 -8.23 -0.87
N PRO A 98 3.33 -9.57 -0.76
CA PRO A 98 3.59 -10.39 0.43
C PRO A 98 5.09 -10.38 0.82
N PRO A 99 5.50 -11.10 1.88
CA PRO A 99 6.92 -11.25 2.21
C PRO A 99 7.76 -11.67 1.00
N ALA A 100 8.89 -11.00 0.80
CA ALA A 100 9.77 -11.31 -0.32
C ALA A 100 10.43 -12.68 -0.17
N ARG A 101 10.61 -13.37 -1.31
CA ARG A 101 11.45 -14.57 -1.40
C ARG A 101 12.90 -14.14 -1.61
N ILE A 102 13.78 -14.53 -0.70
CA ILE A 102 15.22 -14.26 -0.77
C ILE A 102 15.91 -15.50 -1.34
N ILE A 103 16.81 -15.32 -2.31
CA ILE A 103 17.59 -16.41 -2.92
C ILE A 103 19.05 -15.97 -2.92
N TRP A 104 19.91 -16.80 -2.35
CA TRP A 104 21.35 -16.56 -2.30
C TRP A 104 22.06 -17.16 -3.49
N TYR A 105 23.03 -16.42 -4.02
CA TYR A 105 23.91 -16.88 -5.09
C TYR A 105 25.37 -16.71 -4.67
N GLN A 106 26.15 -17.78 -4.79
CA GLN A 106 27.60 -17.76 -4.62
C GLN A 106 28.25 -18.18 -5.93
N GLN A 107 29.08 -17.31 -6.50
CA GLN A 107 29.78 -17.57 -7.77
C GLN A 107 28.84 -18.00 -8.92
N GLY A 108 27.64 -17.42 -8.96
CA GLY A 108 26.64 -17.69 -9.99
C GLY A 108 25.81 -18.97 -9.79
N ARG A 109 25.98 -19.67 -8.67
CA ARG A 109 25.17 -20.85 -8.29
C ARG A 109 24.27 -20.51 -7.11
N THR A 110 23.06 -21.05 -7.11
CA THR A 110 22.15 -20.94 -5.96
C THR A 110 22.74 -21.68 -4.77
N VAL A 111 22.71 -21.04 -3.61
CA VAL A 111 22.93 -21.70 -2.33
C VAL A 111 21.58 -22.30 -1.94
N GLU A 112 21.49 -23.62 -1.88
CA GLU A 112 20.28 -24.31 -1.43
C GLU A 112 20.13 -24.12 0.10
N GLU A 113 18.89 -23.95 0.57
CA GLU A 113 18.60 -24.04 2.01
C GLU A 113 18.63 -25.53 2.39
N ASP A 114 19.44 -25.91 3.38
CA ASP A 114 19.43 -27.26 4.00
C ASP A 114 18.17 -27.51 4.85
#